data_AF-A0A5A4K1Q4-F1
#
_entry.id   AF-A0A5A4K1Q4-F1
#
_cell.length_a   1.000
_cell.length_b   1.000
_cell.length_c   1.000
_cell.angle_alpha   90.00
_cell.angle_beta   90.00
_cell.angle_gamma   90.00
#
_symmetry.space_group_name_H-M   'P 1'
#
loop_
_entity.id
_entity.type
_entity.pdbx_description
1 polymer ?
#
loop_
_entity_poly.entity_id
_entity_poly.type
_entity_poly.pdbx_seq_one_letter_code
_entity_poly.pdbx_strand_id
1 'polypeptide(L)'
;GSLSTIFSNRVGDFFLIYFFWSEYMFSLSLMSIFGLMFLFLSCMTKSSQFPFFGWLVKAMVAPTPVSSLVHSSTLVVSGCFLMYIFFENYNFNFMLLLMLISILGMILSLLLSLFEVDMKKMVAYSTMSQVSLIFLFFKFEWFFWSLMYLINHALFKSLLFLLVGS
;
A
#
# COMPACT_ATOMS: atom_id res chain seq x y z
N GLY A 1 14.04 -1.84 13.42
CA GLY A 1 13.33 -2.19 12.17
C GLY A 1 11.97 -2.81 12.46
N SER A 2 11.96 -4.01 13.06
CA SER A 2 10.74 -4.79 13.31
C SER A 2 9.69 -4.11 14.19
N LEU A 3 10.09 -3.41 15.26
CA LEU A 3 9.14 -2.69 16.12
C LEU A 3 8.38 -1.61 15.35
N SER A 4 9.07 -0.83 14.50
CA SER A 4 8.42 0.22 13.71
C SER A 4 7.44 -0.31 12.68
N THR A 5 7.69 -1.51 12.11
CA THR A 5 6.76 -2.12 11.16
C THR A 5 5.52 -2.67 11.85
N ILE A 6 5.67 -3.22 13.06
CA ILE A 6 4.54 -3.67 13.87
C ILE A 6 3.66 -2.47 14.24
N PHE A 7 4.26 -1.39 14.77
CA PHE A 7 3.50 -0.20 15.17
C PHE A 7 2.74 0.43 14.00
N SER A 8 3.38 0.61 12.83
CA SER A 8 2.70 1.18 11.66
C SER A 8 1.54 0.29 11.18
N ASN A 9 1.72 -1.02 11.19
CA ASN A 9 0.67 -1.95 10.76
C ASN A 9 -0.48 -2.03 11.76
N ARG A 10 -0.20 -1.94 13.06
CA ARG A 10 -1.23 -1.87 14.12
C ARG A 10 -2.09 -0.62 14.00
N VAL A 11 -1.50 0.52 13.63
CA VAL A 11 -2.26 1.76 13.35
C VAL A 11 -3.29 1.52 12.23
N GLY A 12 -2.91 0.81 11.17
CA GLY A 12 -3.84 0.39 10.12
C GLY A 12 -4.96 -0.54 10.62
N ASP A 13 -4.62 -1.50 11.48
CA ASP A 13 -5.61 -2.42 12.07
C ASP A 13 -6.63 -1.65 12.94
N PHE A 14 -6.19 -0.65 13.72
CA PHE A 14 -7.10 0.21 14.47
C PHE A 14 -8.11 0.93 13.57
N PHE A 15 -7.66 1.39 12.39
CA PHE A 15 -8.56 2.03 11.43
C PHE A 15 -9.56 1.03 10.81
N LEU A 16 -9.16 -0.21 10.53
CA LEU A 16 -10.09 -1.25 10.06
C LEU A 16 -11.14 -1.60 11.10
N ILE A 17 -10.73 -1.76 12.37
CA ILE A 17 -11.65 -2.11 13.45
C ILE A 17 -12.69 -0.98 13.61
N TYR A 18 -12.26 0.28 13.54
CA TYR A 18 -13.18 1.40 13.60
C TYR A 18 -14.14 1.45 12.41
N PHE A 19 -13.67 1.10 11.20
CA PHE A 19 -14.53 0.97 10.04
C PHE A 19 -15.65 -0.07 10.28
N PHE A 20 -15.31 -1.30 10.65
CA PHE A 20 -16.30 -2.35 10.92
C PHE A 20 -17.22 -1.98 12.09
N TRP A 21 -16.69 -1.31 13.11
CA TRP A 21 -17.52 -0.82 14.22
C TRP A 21 -18.53 0.22 13.75
N SER A 22 -18.12 1.15 12.88
CA SER A 22 -19.04 2.12 12.27
C SER A 22 -20.09 1.45 11.38
N GLU A 23 -19.71 0.38 10.68
CA GLU A 23 -20.58 -0.42 9.80
C GLU A 23 -21.61 -1.24 10.60
N TYR A 24 -21.26 -1.62 11.83
CA TYR A 24 -22.17 -2.31 12.74
C TYR A 24 -23.16 -1.35 13.41
N MET A 25 -22.69 -0.17 13.79
CA MET A 25 -23.50 0.84 14.50
C MET A 25 -24.44 1.59 13.56
N PHE A 26 -24.01 1.87 12.33
CA PHE A 26 -24.83 2.50 11.30
C PHE A 26 -25.30 1.43 10.31
N SER A 27 -26.57 1.42 9.94
CA SER A 27 -27.07 0.51 8.90
C SER A 27 -26.26 0.67 7.61
N LEU A 28 -26.05 -0.43 6.87
CA LEU A 28 -25.25 -0.50 5.63
C LEU A 28 -25.50 0.67 4.65
N SER A 29 -26.73 1.18 4.59
CA SER A 29 -27.16 2.27 3.71
C SER A 29 -26.72 3.68 4.15
N LEU A 30 -26.45 3.88 5.44
CA LEU A 30 -26.09 5.16 6.07
C LEU A 30 -24.66 5.10 6.60
N MET A 31 -23.77 4.53 5.79
CA MET A 31 -22.39 4.44 6.18
C MET A 31 -21.81 5.83 6.39
N SER A 32 -21.26 6.07 7.58
CA SER A 32 -20.73 7.38 7.92
C SER A 32 -19.53 7.72 7.03
N ILE A 33 -19.46 8.96 6.54
CA ILE A 33 -18.29 9.47 5.80
C ILE A 33 -17.00 9.20 6.59
N PHE A 34 -17.08 9.28 7.92
CA PHE A 34 -15.99 8.92 8.83
C PHE A 34 -15.53 7.47 8.67
N GLY A 35 -16.44 6.50 8.60
CA GLY A 35 -16.10 5.09 8.35
C GLY A 35 -15.29 4.92 7.07
N LEU A 36 -15.77 5.48 5.95
CA LEU A 36 -15.06 5.43 4.68
C LEU A 36 -13.68 6.10 4.73
N MET A 37 -13.52 7.18 5.50
CA MET A 37 -12.21 7.78 5.75
C MET A 37 -11.27 6.82 6.48
N PHE A 38 -11.74 6.14 7.54
CA PHE A 38 -10.90 5.20 8.26
C PHE A 38 -10.49 4.00 7.41
N LEU A 39 -11.38 3.50 6.56
CA LEU A 39 -11.02 2.46 5.59
C LEU A 39 -9.92 2.96 4.62
N PHE A 40 -10.07 4.18 4.10
CA PHE A 40 -9.07 4.79 3.24
C PHE A 40 -7.70 4.92 3.93
N LEU A 41 -7.67 5.38 5.18
CA LEU A 41 -6.45 5.47 5.97
C LEU A 41 -5.84 4.09 6.24
N SER A 42 -6.66 3.07 6.51
CA SER A 42 -6.16 1.70 6.64
C SER A 42 -5.46 1.22 5.37
N CYS A 43 -6.11 1.35 4.21
CA CYS A 43 -5.54 0.97 2.92
C CYS A 43 -4.17 1.64 2.72
N MET A 44 -4.10 2.95 2.96
CA MET A 44 -2.87 3.76 2.86
C MET A 44 -1.74 3.27 3.78
N THR A 45 -2.06 2.90 5.02
CA THR A 45 -1.05 2.39 5.96
C THR A 45 -0.49 1.04 5.53
N LYS A 46 -1.34 0.10 5.10
CA LYS A 46 -0.95 -1.26 4.67
C LYS A 46 -0.22 -1.26 3.33
N SER A 47 -0.56 -0.34 2.42
CA SER A 47 0.10 -0.21 1.12
C SER A 47 1.37 0.65 1.14
N SER A 48 1.81 1.16 2.30
CA SER A 48 2.99 2.02 2.45
C SER A 48 2.94 3.31 1.62
N GLN A 49 1.75 3.86 1.38
CA GLN A 49 1.61 5.13 0.67
C GLN A 49 2.04 6.31 1.53
N PHE A 50 2.29 7.45 0.91
CA PHE A 50 2.56 8.68 1.64
C PHE A 50 1.35 9.04 2.52
N PRO A 51 1.52 9.35 3.82
CA PRO A 51 2.77 9.57 4.59
C PRO A 51 3.34 8.32 5.29
N PHE A 52 2.67 7.17 5.27
CA PHE A 52 3.02 5.94 6.00
C PHE A 52 4.06 5.04 5.30
N PHE A 53 5.02 5.60 4.57
CA PHE A 53 5.98 4.81 3.77
C PHE A 53 7.17 4.26 4.57
N GLY A 54 7.51 4.89 5.69
CA GLY A 54 8.78 4.65 6.39
C GLY A 54 8.96 3.23 6.95
N TRP A 55 7.88 2.46 7.09
CA TRP A 55 7.98 1.08 7.59
C TRP A 55 8.53 0.12 6.54
N LEU A 56 8.22 0.31 5.26
CA LEU A 56 8.63 -0.60 4.19
C LEU A 56 10.16 -0.59 4.02
N VAL A 57 10.77 0.60 3.99
CA VAL A 57 12.23 0.73 3.88
C VAL A 57 12.94 0.14 5.10
N LYS A 58 12.38 0.34 6.30
CA LYS A 58 12.91 -0.22 7.56
C LYS A 58 12.74 -1.74 7.66
N ALA A 59 11.85 -2.33 6.87
CA ALA A 59 11.62 -3.78 6.82
C ALA A 59 12.72 -4.53 6.05
N MET A 60 13.47 -3.84 5.17
CA MET A 60 14.54 -4.43 4.34
C MET A 60 15.78 -4.90 5.12
N VAL A 61 15.77 -4.77 6.45
CA VAL A 61 16.74 -5.40 7.36
C VAL A 61 16.51 -6.92 7.44
N ALA A 62 15.32 -7.40 7.09
CA ALA A 62 14.98 -8.82 7.07
C ALA A 62 15.82 -9.63 6.04
N PRO A 63 15.99 -10.95 6.25
CA PRO A 63 16.67 -11.80 5.28
C PRO A 63 15.93 -11.80 3.94
N THR A 64 16.69 -11.96 2.86
CA THR A 64 16.28 -11.81 1.46
C THR A 64 15.06 -12.66 1.04
N PRO A 65 14.90 -13.93 1.47
CA PRO A 65 13.67 -14.69 1.16
C PRO A 65 12.44 -14.18 1.92
N VAL A 66 12.60 -13.55 3.08
CA VAL A 66 11.49 -12.97 3.84
C VAL A 66 11.07 -11.63 3.23
N SER A 67 12.02 -10.80 2.79
CA SER A 67 11.69 -9.56 2.08
C SER A 67 11.00 -9.81 0.74
N SER A 68 11.39 -10.84 0.00
CA SER A 68 10.79 -11.17 -1.31
C SER A 68 9.34 -11.66 -1.20
N LEU A 69 8.98 -12.32 -0.10
CA LEU A 69 7.63 -12.86 0.10
C LEU A 69 6.73 -11.91 0.88
N VAL A 70 7.20 -11.39 2.00
CA VAL A 70 6.34 -10.60 2.90
C VAL A 70 6.16 -9.17 2.37
N HIS A 71 7.24 -8.53 1.94
CA HIS A 71 7.24 -7.09 1.71
C HIS A 71 7.02 -6.70 0.25
N SER A 72 7.28 -7.57 -0.72
CA SER A 72 6.97 -7.30 -2.13
C SER A 72 5.66 -7.88 -2.65
N SER A 73 5.22 -9.05 -2.17
CA SER A 73 4.11 -9.77 -2.81
C SER A 73 2.85 -9.91 -1.97
N THR A 74 2.92 -9.82 -0.64
CA THR A 74 1.75 -10.12 0.22
C THR A 74 1.29 -8.92 1.05
N LEU A 75 2.15 -8.33 1.88
CA LEU A 75 1.71 -7.33 2.86
C LEU A 75 1.31 -6.01 2.19
N VAL A 76 2.10 -5.53 1.22
CA VAL A 76 1.82 -4.27 0.52
C VAL A 76 0.64 -4.42 -0.46
N VAL A 77 0.52 -5.60 -1.08
CA VAL A 77 -0.59 -5.97 -1.97
C VAL A 77 -1.92 -6.04 -1.22
N SER A 78 -1.92 -6.46 0.04
CA SER A 78 -3.15 -6.58 0.84
C SER A 78 -3.92 -5.26 0.95
N GLY A 79 -3.22 -4.11 1.04
CA GLY A 79 -3.84 -2.79 1.04
C GLY A 79 -4.48 -2.42 -0.30
N CYS A 80 -3.80 -2.73 -1.42
CA CYS A 80 -4.36 -2.53 -2.76
C CYS A 80 -5.59 -3.41 -3.01
N PHE A 81 -5.53 -4.66 -2.57
CA PHE A 81 -6.63 -5.61 -2.74
C PHE A 81 -7.85 -5.23 -1.89
N LEU A 82 -7.64 -4.76 -0.66
CA LEU A 82 -8.72 -4.22 0.17
C LEU A 82 -9.35 -3.01 -0.52
N MET A 83 -8.54 -2.08 -1.05
CA MET A 83 -9.07 -0.95 -1.82
C MET A 83 -9.92 -1.43 -2.99
N TYR A 84 -9.48 -2.43 -3.76
CA TYR A 84 -10.24 -2.98 -4.89
C TYR A 84 -11.65 -3.47 -4.49
N ILE A 85 -11.76 -4.30 -3.45
CA ILE A 85 -13.04 -4.85 -2.98
C ILE A 85 -14.00 -3.74 -2.56
N PHE A 86 -13.50 -2.74 -1.84
CA PHE A 86 -14.36 -1.68 -1.31
C PHE A 86 -14.67 -0.61 -2.36
N PHE A 87 -13.82 -0.41 -3.36
CA PHE A 87 -14.06 0.55 -4.44
C PHE A 87 -15.24 0.15 -5.32
N GLU A 88 -15.42 -1.15 -5.62
CA GLU A 88 -16.59 -1.60 -6.37
C GLU A 88 -17.91 -1.37 -5.61
N ASN A 89 -17.87 -1.37 -4.28
CA ASN A 89 -19.06 -1.28 -3.43
C ASN A 89 -19.39 0.15 -2.96
N TYR A 90 -18.41 1.06 -2.94
CA TYR A 90 -18.56 2.38 -2.34
C TYR A 90 -18.09 3.50 -3.25
N ASN A 91 -18.93 4.53 -3.41
CA ASN A 91 -18.55 5.79 -4.03
C ASN A 91 -17.64 6.59 -3.09
N PHE A 92 -16.33 6.48 -3.26
CA PHE A 92 -15.41 7.29 -2.47
C PHE A 92 -15.37 8.73 -2.97
N ASN A 93 -15.83 9.66 -2.14
CA ASN A 93 -15.60 11.11 -2.38
C ASN A 93 -14.11 11.50 -2.32
N PHE A 94 -13.21 10.58 -1.94
CA PHE A 94 -11.79 10.83 -1.72
C PHE A 94 -10.90 10.51 -2.94
N MET A 95 -11.45 10.27 -4.13
CA MET A 95 -10.64 9.91 -5.33
C MET A 95 -9.58 10.95 -5.69
N LEU A 96 -9.91 12.24 -5.56
CA LEU A 96 -8.97 13.31 -5.89
C LEU A 96 -7.81 13.37 -4.89
N LEU A 97 -8.09 13.12 -3.61
CA LEU A 97 -7.08 12.99 -2.57
C LEU A 97 -6.17 11.78 -2.83
N LEU A 98 -6.75 10.65 -3.22
CA LEU A 98 -6.01 9.44 -3.60
C LEU A 98 -5.06 9.71 -4.77
N MET A 99 -5.51 10.43 -5.80
CA MET A 99 -4.68 10.85 -6.94
C MET A 99 -3.49 11.71 -6.50
N LEU A 100 -3.73 12.71 -5.65
CA LEU A 100 -2.67 13.58 -5.16
C LEU A 100 -1.64 12.81 -4.34
N ILE A 101 -2.09 11.98 -3.40
CA ILE A 101 -1.21 11.18 -2.54
C ILE A 101 -0.40 10.19 -3.37
N SER A 102 -1.00 9.56 -4.38
CA SER A 102 -0.31 8.59 -5.24
C SER A 102 0.74 9.25 -6.15
N ILE A 103 0.44 10.39 -6.77
CA ILE A 103 1.44 11.14 -7.56
C ILE A 103 2.60 11.59 -6.67
N LEU A 104 2.28 12.16 -5.49
CA LEU A 104 3.31 12.58 -4.54
C LEU A 104 4.16 11.41 -4.04
N GLY A 105 3.53 10.29 -3.67
CA GLY A 105 4.23 9.08 -3.22
C GLY A 105 5.14 8.50 -4.30
N MET A 106 4.69 8.51 -5.56
CA MET A 106 5.49 8.06 -6.70
C MET A 106 6.73 8.95 -6.90
N ILE A 107 6.56 10.27 -6.93
CA ILE A 107 7.69 11.21 -7.13
C ILE A 107 8.67 11.14 -5.95
N LEU A 108 8.17 11.12 -4.71
CA LEU A 108 9.02 11.07 -3.53
C LEU A 108 9.84 9.78 -3.46
N SER A 109 9.24 8.63 -3.75
CA SER A 109 9.97 7.35 -3.75
C SER A 109 11.05 7.30 -4.83
N LEU A 110 10.78 7.85 -6.02
CA LEU A 110 11.76 7.99 -7.09
C LEU A 110 12.93 8.88 -6.65
N LEU A 111 12.66 10.05 -6.06
CA LEU A 111 13.70 10.96 -5.57
C LEU A 111 14.56 10.31 -4.47
N LEU A 112 13.93 9.66 -3.49
CA LEU A 112 14.63 8.98 -2.39
C LEU A 112 15.50 7.83 -2.91
N SER A 113 15.05 7.10 -3.94
CA SER A 113 15.82 6.00 -4.52
C SER A 113 17.16 6.44 -5.11
N LEU A 114 17.27 7.68 -5.61
CA LEU A 114 18.52 8.20 -6.19
C LEU A 114 19.61 8.45 -5.14
N PHE A 115 19.23 8.69 -3.88
CA PHE A 115 20.15 8.99 -2.79
C PHE A 115 20.54 7.76 -1.96
N GLU A 116 19.95 6.59 -2.25
CA GLU A 116 20.13 5.40 -1.43
C GLU A 116 21.19 4.48 -2.02
N VAL A 117 22.16 4.08 -1.18
CA VAL A 117 23.30 3.24 -1.60
C VAL A 117 22.96 1.74 -1.50
N ASP A 118 22.07 1.35 -0.59
CA ASP A 118 21.70 -0.04 -0.38
C ASP A 118 20.74 -0.54 -1.48
N MET A 119 21.16 -1.56 -2.24
CA MET A 119 20.36 -2.14 -3.33
C MET A 119 18.98 -2.61 -2.86
N LYS A 120 18.88 -3.22 -1.67
CA LYS A 120 17.58 -3.66 -1.10
C LYS A 120 16.63 -2.49 -0.84
N LYS A 121 17.17 -1.34 -0.41
CA LYS A 121 16.37 -0.14 -0.18
C LYS A 121 15.97 0.52 -1.51
N MET A 122 16.85 0.57 -2.50
CA MET A 122 16.47 0.99 -3.86
C MET A 122 15.31 0.14 -4.42
N VAL A 123 15.35 -1.19 -4.24
CA VAL A 123 14.25 -2.05 -4.66
C VAL A 123 12.98 -1.77 -3.84
N ALA A 124 13.08 -1.51 -2.53
CA ALA A 124 11.96 -1.04 -1.71
C ALA A 124 11.33 0.25 -2.26
N TYR A 125 12.10 1.29 -2.55
CA TYR A 125 11.56 2.54 -3.08
C TYR A 125 10.89 2.34 -4.44
N SER A 126 11.45 1.47 -5.30
CA SER A 126 10.81 1.13 -6.56
C SER A 126 9.57 0.24 -6.42
N THR A 127 9.38 -0.49 -5.31
CA THR A 127 8.06 -1.09 -5.00
C THR A 127 7.04 -0.02 -4.59
N MET A 128 7.47 0.96 -3.78
CA MET A 128 6.60 2.05 -3.34
C MET A 128 6.11 2.91 -4.51
N SER A 129 6.97 3.21 -5.50
CA SER A 129 6.57 3.96 -6.70
C SER A 129 5.56 3.19 -7.55
N GLN A 130 5.77 1.88 -7.73
CA GLN A 130 4.88 1.02 -8.51
C GLN A 130 3.53 0.79 -7.82
N VAL A 131 3.53 0.64 -6.50
CA VAL A 131 2.28 0.57 -5.72
C VAL A 131 1.52 1.88 -5.80
N SER A 132 2.20 3.03 -5.71
CA SER A 132 1.56 4.34 -5.91
C SER A 132 0.91 4.46 -7.29
N LEU A 133 1.54 3.89 -8.33
CA LEU A 133 0.98 3.80 -9.68
C LEU A 133 -0.27 2.89 -9.75
N ILE A 134 -0.30 1.77 -9.02
CA ILE A 134 -1.51 0.92 -8.91
C ILE A 134 -2.69 1.73 -8.34
N PHE A 135 -2.44 2.56 -7.34
CA PHE A 135 -3.48 3.44 -6.80
C PHE A 135 -3.95 4.50 -7.81
N LEU A 136 -3.07 5.01 -8.66
CA LEU A 136 -3.51 5.88 -9.76
C LEU A 136 -4.51 5.19 -10.69
N PHE A 137 -4.33 3.89 -10.98
CA PHE A 137 -5.30 3.15 -11.78
C PHE A 137 -6.67 3.01 -11.09
N PHE A 138 -6.72 2.89 -9.76
CA PHE A 138 -7.98 2.91 -9.03
C PHE A 138 -8.73 4.22 -9.23
N LYS A 139 -8.05 5.38 -9.23
CA LYS A 139 -8.69 6.67 -9.52
C LYS A 139 -9.33 6.74 -10.91
N PHE A 140 -8.76 6.06 -11.90
CA PHE A 140 -9.31 6.01 -13.27
C PHE A 140 -10.31 4.86 -13.47
N GLU A 141 -10.65 4.12 -12.40
CA GLU A 141 -11.58 2.99 -12.43
C GLU A 141 -11.10 1.85 -13.37
N TRP A 142 -9.79 1.77 -13.62
CA TRP A 142 -9.17 0.75 -14.46
C TRP A 142 -8.81 -0.50 -13.65
N PHE A 143 -9.81 -1.11 -12.99
CA PHE A 143 -9.58 -2.19 -12.03
C PHE A 143 -8.88 -3.40 -12.63
N PHE A 144 -9.33 -3.87 -13.81
CA PHE A 144 -8.71 -5.00 -14.49
C PHE A 144 -7.21 -4.77 -14.74
N TRP A 145 -6.85 -3.59 -15.24
CA TRP A 145 -5.45 -3.22 -15.50
C TRP A 145 -4.65 -3.11 -14.21
N SER A 146 -5.25 -2.58 -13.14
CA SER A 146 -4.60 -2.48 -11.83
C SER A 146 -4.24 -3.85 -11.25
N LEU A 147 -5.12 -4.84 -11.38
CA LEU A 147 -4.90 -6.20 -10.88
C LEU A 147 -3.85 -6.93 -11.73
N MET A 148 -3.93 -6.83 -13.06
CA MET A 148 -2.92 -7.40 -13.94
C MET A 148 -1.54 -6.82 -13.68
N TYR A 149 -1.45 -5.49 -13.48
CA TYR A 149 -0.20 -4.83 -13.11
C TYR A 149 0.33 -5.29 -11.76
N LEU A 150 -0.55 -5.47 -10.76
CA LEU A 150 -0.20 -5.94 -9.43
C LEU A 150 0.41 -7.35 -9.46
N ILE A 151 -0.17 -8.26 -10.24
CA ILE A 151 0.35 -9.63 -10.39
C ILE A 151 1.73 -9.60 -11.04
N ASN A 152 1.90 -8.85 -12.13
CA ASN A 152 3.19 -8.70 -12.81
C ASN A 152 4.24 -8.09 -11.87
N HIS A 153 3.88 -7.04 -11.13
CA HIS A 153 4.72 -6.42 -10.11
C HIS A 153 5.23 -7.45 -9.09
N ALA A 154 4.34 -8.25 -8.51
CA ALA A 154 4.69 -9.24 -7.50
C ALA A 154 5.71 -10.27 -8.03
N LEU A 155 5.50 -10.77 -9.26
CA LEU A 155 6.40 -11.71 -9.91
C LEU A 155 7.78 -11.10 -10.14
N PHE A 156 7.87 -9.95 -10.83
CA PHE A 156 9.15 -9.31 -11.15
C PHE A 156 9.91 -8.87 -9.89
N LYS A 157 9.23 -8.36 -8.87
CA LYS A 157 9.88 -7.93 -7.62
C LYS A 157 10.40 -9.10 -6.80
N SER A 158 9.67 -10.21 -6.73
CA SER A 158 10.13 -11.40 -6.04
C SER A 158 11.45 -11.92 -6.64
N LEU A 159 11.55 -11.95 -7.98
CA LEU A 159 12.76 -12.32 -8.71
C LEU A 159 13.92 -11.34 -8.45
N LEU A 160 13.66 -10.03 -8.49
CA LEU A 160 14.67 -9.00 -8.21
C LEU A 160 15.23 -9.11 -6.78
N PHE A 161 14.38 -9.34 -5.77
CA PHE A 161 14.85 -9.50 -4.39
C PHE A 161 15.68 -10.77 -4.18
N LEU A 162 15.38 -11.84 -4.93
CA LEU A 162 16.18 -13.06 -4.90
C LEU A 162 17.57 -12.82 -5.53
N LEU A 163 17.64 -12.11 -6.66
CA LEU A 163 18.91 -11.80 -7.33
C LEU A 163 19.79 -10.81 -6.55
N VAL A 164 19.21 -9.81 -5.89
CA VAL A 164 19.95 -8.86 -5.04
C VAL A 164 20.42 -9.53 -3.74
N GLY A 165 19.83 -10.67 -3.39
CA GLY A 165 20.05 -11.37 -2.13
C GLY A 165 20.91 -12.63 -2.20
N SER A 166 21.23 -13.12 -3.39
CA SER A 166 22.17 -14.21 -3.65
C SER A 166 23.60 -13.71 -3.62
#